data_AF-A0A1G1GJQ8-F1
#
_entry.id   AF-A0A1G1GJQ8-F1
#
_cell.length_a   1.000
_cell.length_b   1.000
_cell.length_c   1.000
_cell.angle_alpha   90.00
_cell.angle_beta   90.00
_cell.angle_gamma   90.00
#
_symmetry.space_group_name_H-M   'P 1'
#
loop_
_entity.id
_entity.type
_entity.pdbx_description
1 polymer ?
#
loop_
_entity_poly.entity_id
_entity_poly.type
_entity_poly.pdbx_seq_one_letter_code
_entity_poly.pdbx_strand_id
1 'polypeptide(L)'
;MKTSAKMRQWERTQTAWTIEQDRINFLKTAPLPVNPPSLMKPVKVRVLKPTFCIKGERVEVDSILSMPYCDAVSLQVLGKAIIIE
;
A
#
# COMPACT_ATOMS: atom_id res chain seq x y z
N MET A 1 -14.55 -50.27 7.73
CA MET A 1 -13.74 -49.98 6.52
C MET A 1 -12.74 -48.88 6.87
N LYS A 2 -11.44 -49.08 6.67
CA LYS A 2 -10.41 -48.05 6.96
C LYS A 2 -10.16 -47.24 5.69
N THR A 3 -10.28 -45.91 5.74
CA THR A 3 -9.99 -45.03 4.60
C THR A 3 -8.51 -45.14 4.21
N SER A 4 -8.28 -45.38 2.93
CA SER A 4 -6.95 -45.54 2.32
C SER A 4 -6.09 -44.29 2.59
N ALA A 5 -4.79 -44.49 2.81
CA ALA A 5 -3.84 -43.40 3.00
C ALA A 5 -3.88 -42.38 1.84
N LYS A 6 -4.21 -42.84 0.62
CA LYS A 6 -4.40 -41.99 -0.55
C LYS A 6 -5.61 -41.05 -0.43
N MET A 7 -6.73 -41.50 0.14
CA MET A 7 -7.89 -40.62 0.39
C MET A 7 -7.54 -39.54 1.40
N ARG A 8 -6.88 -39.91 2.51
CA ARG A 8 -6.47 -38.94 3.54
C ARG A 8 -5.48 -37.90 3.00
N GLN A 9 -4.58 -38.30 2.10
CA GLN A 9 -3.66 -37.37 1.45
C GLN A 9 -4.40 -36.43 0.49
N TRP A 10 -5.36 -36.94 -0.29
CA TRP A 10 -6.18 -36.13 -1.18
C TRP A 10 -7.03 -35.09 -0.41
N GLU A 11 -7.67 -35.50 0.70
CA GLU A 11 -8.45 -34.60 1.57
C GLU A 11 -7.58 -33.47 2.14
N ARG A 12 -6.34 -33.76 2.56
CA ARG A 12 -5.41 -32.74 3.05
C ARG A 12 -5.01 -31.74 1.96
N THR A 13 -4.73 -32.22 0.75
CA THR A 13 -4.37 -31.36 -0.38
C THR A 13 -5.54 -30.45 -0.78
N GLN A 14 -6.76 -30.99 -0.81
CA GLN A 14 -7.97 -30.20 -1.08
C GLN A 14 -8.17 -29.11 -0.04
N THR A 15 -8.07 -29.44 1.25
CA THR A 15 -8.19 -28.44 2.33
C THR A 15 -7.10 -27.36 2.24
N ALA A 16 -5.85 -27.72 1.92
CA ALA A 16 -4.78 -26.75 1.73
C ALA A 16 -5.04 -25.81 0.54
N TRP A 17 -5.58 -26.32 -0.56
CA TRP A 17 -5.99 -25.51 -1.71
C TRP A 17 -7.13 -24.56 -1.36
N THR A 18 -8.16 -25.03 -0.66
CA THR A 18 -9.26 -24.17 -0.20
C THR A 18 -8.75 -23.04 0.70
N ILE A 19 -7.84 -23.34 1.64
CA ILE A 19 -7.24 -22.32 2.52
C ILE A 19 -6.48 -21.26 1.72
N GLU A 20 -5.66 -21.66 0.75
CA GLU A 20 -4.92 -20.70 -0.07
C GLU A 20 -5.86 -19.86 -0.95
N GLN A 21 -6.93 -20.47 -1.46
CA GLN A 21 -7.92 -19.78 -2.28
C GLN A 21 -8.75 -18.79 -1.45
N ASP A 22 -9.12 -19.17 -0.23
CA ASP A 22 -9.77 -18.29 0.75
C ASP A 22 -8.83 -17.15 1.17
N ARG A 23 -7.54 -17.43 1.36
CA ARG A 23 -6.52 -16.40 1.63
C ARG A 23 -6.43 -15.39 0.49
N ILE A 24 -6.37 -15.86 -0.75
CA ILE A 24 -6.33 -14.98 -1.94
C ILE A 24 -7.62 -14.17 -2.07
N ASN A 25 -8.78 -14.80 -1.86
CA ASN A 25 -10.07 -14.12 -1.90
C ASN A 25 -10.16 -13.04 -0.83
N PHE A 26 -9.73 -13.35 0.40
CA PHE A 26 -9.62 -12.38 1.49
C PHE A 26 -8.68 -11.23 1.12
N LEU A 27 -7.50 -11.48 0.55
CA LEU A 27 -6.59 -10.41 0.15
C LEU A 27 -7.14 -9.53 -0.98
N LYS A 28 -7.95 -10.09 -1.88
CA LYS A 28 -8.61 -9.34 -2.96
C LYS A 28 -9.76 -8.47 -2.46
N THR A 29 -10.48 -8.93 -1.44
CA THR A 29 -11.65 -8.24 -0.88
C THR A 29 -11.34 -7.46 0.39
N ALA A 30 -10.15 -7.64 0.96
CA ALA A 30 -9.70 -6.92 2.12
C ALA A 30 -9.84 -5.42 1.84
N PRO A 31 -10.56 -4.68 2.69
CA PRO A 31 -10.66 -3.24 2.52
C PRO A 31 -9.25 -2.68 2.55
N LEU A 32 -8.89 -1.97 1.47
CA LEU A 32 -7.65 -1.22 1.47
C LEU A 32 -7.67 -0.27 2.67
N PRO A 33 -6.55 -0.09 3.39
CA PRO A 33 -6.48 0.87 4.46
C PRO A 33 -6.84 2.25 3.90
N VAL A 34 -8.00 2.77 4.30
CA VAL A 34 -8.46 4.10 3.91
C VAL A 34 -7.76 5.08 4.83
N ASN A 35 -6.96 5.99 4.26
CA ASN A 35 -6.35 7.05 5.04
C ASN A 35 -7.46 7.93 5.66
N PRO A 36 -7.39 8.24 6.96
CA PRO A 36 -8.35 9.15 7.58
C PRO A 36 -8.36 10.51 6.85
N PRO A 37 -9.52 11.21 6.79
CA PRO A 37 -9.66 12.46 6.03
C PRO A 37 -8.66 13.54 6.43
N SER A 38 -8.24 13.56 7.69
CA SER A 38 -7.21 14.48 8.21
C SER A 38 -5.86 14.32 7.52
N LEU A 39 -5.48 13.10 7.14
CA LEU A 39 -4.24 12.81 6.40
C LEU A 39 -4.35 13.11 4.91
N MET A 40 -5.58 13.28 4.41
CA MET A 40 -5.85 13.64 3.01
C MET A 40 -5.99 15.15 2.81
N LYS A 41 -5.88 15.95 3.88
CA LYS A 41 -5.85 17.42 3.78
C LYS A 41 -4.68 17.84 2.88
N PRO A 42 -4.92 18.72 1.88
CA PRO A 42 -3.85 19.25 1.05
C PRO A 42 -2.95 20.17 1.89
N VAL A 43 -1.64 19.99 1.73
CA VAL A 43 -0.59 20.82 2.31
C VAL A 43 0.39 21.24 1.22
N LYS A 44 1.05 22.37 1.44
CA LYS A 44 2.13 22.83 0.55
C LYS A 44 3.46 22.28 1.02
N VAL A 45 4.24 21.79 0.06
CA VAL A 45 5.59 21.32 0.28
C VAL A 45 6.57 22.03 -0.63
N ARG A 46 7.78 22.30 -0.12
CA ARG A 46 8.94 22.70 -0.93
C ARG A 46 9.84 21.49 -1.14
N VAL A 47 10.17 21.21 -2.39
CA VAL A 47 11.07 20.13 -2.78
C VAL A 47 12.52 20.53 -2.51
N LEU A 48 13.25 19.71 -1.75
CA LEU A 48 14.66 19.92 -1.43
C LEU A 48 15.60 19.09 -2.34
N LYS A 49 15.11 17.99 -2.90
CA LYS A 49 15.86 17.09 -3.79
C LYS A 49 14.97 16.62 -4.93
N PRO A 50 15.50 16.37 -6.13
CA PRO A 50 14.71 15.86 -7.25
C PRO A 50 13.94 14.60 -6.84
N THR A 51 12.64 14.59 -7.04
CA THR A 51 11.77 13.47 -6.65
C THR A 51 10.70 13.22 -7.69
N PHE A 52 10.16 12.01 -7.71
CA PHE A 52 8.94 11.73 -8.46
C PHE A 52 7.74 12.01 -7.57
N CYS A 53 6.72 12.67 -8.11
CA CYS A 53 5.43 12.81 -7.47
C CYS A 53 4.59 11.52 -7.67
N ILE A 54 3.45 11.43 -7.00
CA ILE A 54 2.57 10.25 -7.02
C ILE A 54 2.03 9.94 -8.43
N LYS A 55 2.01 10.93 -9.33
CA LYS A 55 1.62 10.74 -10.74
C LYS A 55 2.78 10.33 -11.65
N GLY A 56 3.97 10.06 -11.09
CA GLY A 56 5.15 9.66 -11.85
C GLY A 56 5.87 10.82 -12.55
N GLU A 57 5.46 12.07 -12.33
CA GLU A 57 6.16 13.22 -12.88
C GLU A 57 7.39 13.56 -12.02
N ARG A 58 8.50 13.87 -12.69
CA ARG A 58 9.71 14.35 -12.02
C ARG A 58 9.50 15.80 -11.61
N VAL A 59 9.80 16.08 -10.35
CA VAL A 59 9.74 17.42 -9.77
C VAL A 59 11.14 17.88 -9.41
N GLU A 60 11.48 19.08 -9.88
CA GLU A 60 12.77 19.71 -9.67
C GLU A 60 12.87 20.37 -8.29
N VAL A 61 14.11 20.61 -7.85
CA VAL A 61 14.42 21.27 -6.58
C VAL A 61 13.77 22.65 -6.51
N ASP A 62 13.41 23.08 -5.30
CA ASP A 62 12.74 24.35 -4.97
C ASP A 62 11.33 24.53 -5.52
N SER A 63 10.80 23.55 -6.26
CA SER A 63 9.39 23.52 -6.65
C SER A 63 8.48 23.48 -5.44
N ILE A 64 7.37 24.22 -5.52
CA ILE A 64 6.30 24.20 -4.52
C ILE A 64 5.14 23.39 -5.07
N LEU A 65 4.72 22.37 -4.32
CA LEU A 65 3.62 21.48 -4.70
C LEU A 65 2.54 21.51 -3.63
N SER A 66 1.29 21.30 -4.05
CA SER A 66 0.18 20.96 -3.16
C SER A 66 -0.08 19.46 -3.25
N MET A 67 0.00 18.75 -2.12
CA MET A 67 -0.25 17.30 -2.06
C MET A 67 -0.90 16.90 -0.74
N PRO A 68 -1.47 15.70 -0.62
CA PRO A 68 -2.00 15.24 0.65
C PRO A 68 -0.95 15.13 1.75
N TYR A 69 -1.36 15.38 2.99
CA TYR A 69 -0.47 15.36 4.15
C TYR A 69 0.27 14.02 4.33
N CYS A 70 -0.38 12.86 4.12
CA CYS A 70 0.30 11.57 4.21
C CYS A 70 1.50 11.44 3.26
N ASP A 71 1.36 12.01 2.07
CA ASP A 71 2.36 11.94 1.02
C ASP A 71 3.48 12.94 1.27
N ALA A 72 3.11 14.14 1.75
CA ALA A 72 4.03 15.16 2.19
C ALA A 72 4.93 14.67 3.35
N VAL A 73 4.34 14.00 4.34
CA VAL A 73 5.08 13.38 5.44
C VAL A 73 6.03 12.31 4.92
N SER A 74 5.59 11.48 3.97
CA SER A 74 6.44 10.45 3.36
C SER A 74 7.66 11.07 2.67
N LEU A 75 7.49 12.15 1.91
CA LEU A 75 8.61 12.86 1.27
C LEU A 75 9.50 13.59 2.29
N GLN A 76 8.93 14.07 3.39
CA GLN A 76 9.68 14.71 4.48
C GLN A 76 10.54 13.71 5.25
N VAL A 77 10.00 12.53 5.58
CA VAL A 77 10.74 11.44 6.22
C VAL A 77 11.89 10.96 5.33
N LEU A 78 11.70 10.96 4.01
CA LEU A 78 12.76 10.66 3.04
C LEU A 78 13.76 11.81 2.84
N GLY A 79 13.57 12.96 3.49
CA GLY A 79 14.43 14.14 3.35
C GLY A 79 14.43 14.73 1.94
N LYS A 80 13.34 14.56 1.19
CA LYS A 80 13.17 15.06 -0.19
C LYS A 80 12.37 16.34 -0.27
N ALA A 81 11.51 16.61 0.71
CA ALA A 81 10.69 17.82 0.76
C ALA A 81 10.49 18.28 2.20
N ILE A 82 10.04 19.51 2.38
CA ILE A 82 9.60 20.06 3.67
C ILE A 82 8.19 20.61 3.54
N ILE A 83 7.36 20.40 4.56
CA ILE A 83 6.03 20.99 4.66
C ILE A 83 6.20 22.47 5.03
N ILE A 84 5.55 23.36 4.28
CA ILE A 84 5.62 24.80 4.49
C ILE A 84 4.27 25.42 4.86
N GLU A 85 3.14 24.73 4.60
CA GLU A 85 1.79 25.19 4.96
C GLU A 85 0.76 24.04 4.99
#